data_AF-A0A9X1FND7-F1
#
_entry.id   AF-A0A9X1FND7-F1
#
_cell.length_a   1.000
_cell.length_b   1.000
_cell.length_c   1.000
_cell.angle_alpha   90.00
_cell.angle_beta   90.00
_cell.angle_gamma   90.00
#
_symmetry.space_group_name_H-M   'P 1'
#
loop_
_entity.id
_entity.type
_entity.pdbx_description
1 polymer ?
#
loop_
_entity_poly.entity_id
_entity_poly.type
_entity_poly.pdbx_seq_one_letter_code
_entity_poly.pdbx_strand_id
1 'polypeptide(L)'
;MNDFQVNPLEIIKKSKASTFIIYSNMDYLPKIDNKLTSLELESVWRRNFNELFKKSPYLVNALSSFEGKKYNSIHTRFTSLMGDFIDTTKQILTIEKKIELLDKLKARVEEIVSQSKHECFVFSDSEHFLKFIGENSKVQIVGGAPKHMDKFDEDTTLESHLKTILDFFLIANSQGIIFLRIDPMYHSSFSKYASIMGNAPFKTVMK
;
A
#
# COMPACT_ATOMS: atom_id res chain seq x y z
N MET A 1 7.35 -6.59 -19.29
CA MET A 1 8.58 -6.30 -18.52
C MET A 1 8.71 -4.78 -18.53
N ASN A 2 8.54 -4.12 -17.39
CA ASN A 2 8.40 -2.67 -17.33
C ASN A 2 9.75 -2.00 -17.65
N ASP A 3 9.81 -1.22 -18.74
CA ASP A 3 10.97 -0.40 -19.06
C ASP A 3 10.81 0.98 -18.39
N PHE A 4 11.42 1.11 -17.22
CA PHE A 4 11.38 2.31 -16.40
C PHE A 4 12.21 3.48 -16.96
N GLN A 5 13.03 3.24 -17.99
CA GLN A 5 13.85 4.25 -18.66
C GLN A 5 13.13 4.93 -19.83
N VAL A 6 11.97 4.39 -20.26
CA VAL A 6 11.18 4.99 -21.33
C VAL A 6 10.62 6.35 -20.90
N ASN A 7 10.75 7.33 -21.80
CA ASN A 7 10.02 8.60 -21.74
C ASN A 7 8.86 8.56 -22.74
N PRO A 8 7.62 8.21 -22.31
CA PRO A 8 6.49 8.10 -23.23
C PRO A 8 6.22 9.40 -23.99
N LEU A 9 6.53 10.56 -23.39
CA LEU A 9 6.31 11.86 -24.04
C LEU A 9 7.16 12.03 -25.29
N GLU A 10 8.39 11.53 -25.30
CA GLU A 10 9.25 11.60 -26.49
C GLU A 10 8.79 10.65 -27.60
N ILE A 11 8.19 9.50 -27.24
CA ILE A 11 7.57 8.58 -28.19
C ILE A 11 6.33 9.24 -28.81
N ILE A 12 5.49 9.85 -27.97
CA ILE A 12 4.27 10.55 -28.39
C ILE A 12 4.59 11.68 -29.36
N LYS A 13 5.58 12.53 -29.03
CA LYS A 13 6.00 13.66 -29.88
C LYS A 13 6.44 13.26 -31.29
N LYS A 14 7.04 12.08 -31.44
CA LYS A 14 7.55 11.56 -32.72
C LYS A 14 6.51 10.79 -33.52
N SER A 15 5.36 10.49 -32.93
CA SER A 15 4.32 9.69 -33.54
C SER A 15 3.33 10.54 -34.33
N LYS A 16 2.78 9.99 -35.42
CA LYS A 16 1.69 10.58 -36.20
C LYS A 16 0.30 10.19 -35.68
N ALA A 17 0.23 9.36 -34.64
CA ALA A 17 -1.04 8.93 -34.06
C ALA A 17 -1.72 10.12 -33.33
N SER A 18 -3.04 10.17 -33.41
CA SER A 18 -3.86 11.17 -32.70
C SER A 18 -4.27 10.73 -31.30
N THR A 19 -4.20 9.43 -31.00
CA THR A 19 -4.60 8.84 -29.71
C THR A 19 -3.53 7.91 -29.20
N PHE A 20 -3.23 8.01 -27.89
CA PHE A 20 -2.27 7.16 -27.21
C PHE A 20 -2.93 6.57 -25.96
N ILE A 21 -2.85 5.24 -25.82
CA ILE A 21 -3.27 4.54 -24.61
C ILE A 21 -2.01 4.12 -23.87
N ILE A 22 -1.83 4.64 -22.66
CA ILE A 22 -0.68 4.34 -21.81
C ILE A 22 -1.15 3.46 -20.68
N TYR A 23 -0.68 2.22 -20.64
CA TYR A 23 -0.79 1.36 -19.46
C TYR A 23 0.53 1.41 -18.70
N SER A 24 0.49 1.94 -17.48
CA SER A 24 1.67 2.05 -16.64
C SER A 24 1.31 1.99 -15.17
N ASN A 25 2.18 1.35 -14.39
CA ASN A 25 2.15 1.36 -12.94
C ASN A 25 3.03 2.47 -12.35
N MET A 26 3.41 3.47 -13.17
CA MET A 26 4.18 4.64 -12.77
C MET A 26 3.33 5.90 -12.73
N ASP A 27 3.64 6.77 -11.78
CA ASP A 27 3.12 8.14 -11.77
C ASP A 27 3.96 9.04 -12.68
N TYR A 28 3.34 9.44 -13.79
CA TYR A 28 3.94 10.36 -14.76
C TYR A 28 3.66 11.83 -14.46
N LEU A 29 2.85 12.16 -13.45
CA LEU A 29 2.47 13.53 -13.13
C LEU A 29 3.71 14.44 -12.96
N PRO A 30 4.80 14.03 -12.26
CA PRO A 30 6.00 14.86 -12.15
C PRO A 30 6.74 15.08 -13.48
N LYS A 31 6.58 14.17 -14.45
CA LYS A 31 7.18 14.31 -15.80
C LYS A 31 6.31 15.16 -16.72
N ILE A 32 4.98 15.12 -16.53
CA ILE A 32 4.01 15.91 -17.31
C ILE A 32 4.03 17.37 -16.85
N ASP A 33 4.05 17.60 -15.53
CA ASP A 33 4.05 18.93 -14.94
C ASP A 33 5.31 19.17 -14.09
N ASN A 34 6.44 19.30 -14.78
CA ASN A 34 7.77 19.38 -14.17
C ASN A 34 8.09 20.71 -13.47
N LYS A 35 7.14 21.65 -13.45
CA LYS A 35 7.30 22.96 -12.80
C LYS A 35 6.72 22.99 -11.40
N LEU A 36 5.86 22.04 -11.06
CA LEU A 36 5.23 21.96 -9.75
C LEU A 36 6.19 21.41 -8.71
N THR A 37 6.08 21.94 -7.50
CA THR A 37 6.72 21.38 -6.31
C THR A 37 6.08 20.03 -5.95
N SER A 38 6.76 19.23 -5.12
CA SER A 38 6.21 17.95 -4.65
C SER A 38 4.86 18.09 -3.96
N LEU A 39 4.66 19.15 -3.15
CA LEU A 39 3.38 19.40 -2.47
C LEU A 39 2.25 19.74 -3.44
N GLU A 40 2.54 20.52 -4.48
CA GLU A 40 1.57 20.84 -5.53
C GLU A 40 1.21 19.59 -6.35
N LEU A 41 2.20 18.76 -6.69
CA LEU A 41 1.98 17.48 -7.37
C LEU A 41 1.08 16.55 -6.54
N GLU A 42 1.34 16.42 -5.23
CA GLU A 42 0.51 15.64 -4.31
C GLU A 42 -0.93 16.18 -4.22
N SER A 43 -1.09 17.52 -4.23
CA SER A 43 -2.42 18.16 -4.27
C SER A 43 -3.17 17.86 -5.57
N VAL A 44 -2.50 17.96 -6.72
CA VAL A 44 -3.07 17.61 -8.03
C VAL A 44 -3.47 16.14 -8.07
N TRP A 45 -2.59 15.23 -7.59
CA TRP A 45 -2.88 13.80 -7.52
C TRP A 45 -4.13 13.53 -6.67
N ARG A 46 -4.19 14.09 -5.45
CA ARG A 46 -5.32 13.92 -4.54
C ARG A 46 -6.63 14.46 -5.13
N ARG A 47 -6.59 15.62 -5.78
CA ARG A 47 -7.77 16.20 -6.45
C ARG A 47 -8.27 15.29 -7.57
N ASN A 48 -7.40 14.85 -8.46
CA ASN A 48 -7.75 13.97 -9.58
C ASN A 48 -8.29 12.63 -9.07
N PHE A 49 -7.68 12.05 -8.03
CA PHE A 49 -8.16 10.82 -7.42
C PHE A 49 -9.59 10.97 -6.88
N ASN A 50 -9.85 12.03 -6.11
CA ASN A 50 -11.19 12.28 -5.55
C ASN A 50 -12.23 12.64 -6.61
N GLU A 51 -11.82 13.20 -7.75
CA GLU A 51 -12.70 13.48 -8.88
C GLU A 51 -13.13 12.17 -9.57
N LEU A 52 -12.16 11.32 -9.89
CA LEU A 52 -12.35 10.08 -10.66
C LEU A 52 -12.93 8.92 -9.85
N PHE A 53 -12.58 8.81 -8.57
CA PHE A 53 -12.96 7.68 -7.73
C PHE A 53 -13.95 8.10 -6.65
N LYS A 54 -15.12 7.45 -6.62
CA LYS A 54 -16.14 7.61 -5.58
C LYS A 54 -16.27 6.32 -4.78
N LYS A 55 -16.37 6.44 -3.46
CA LYS A 55 -16.55 5.28 -2.57
C LYS A 55 -17.93 4.69 -2.80
N SER A 56 -18.01 3.36 -2.95
CA SER A 56 -19.30 2.67 -3.02
C SER A 56 -19.99 2.63 -1.65
N PRO A 57 -21.31 2.42 -1.58
CA PRO A 57 -22.02 2.24 -0.31
C PRO A 57 -21.42 1.11 0.55
N TYR A 58 -20.97 0.02 -0.07
CA TYR A 58 -20.29 -1.09 0.61
C TYR A 58 -19.02 -0.64 1.33
N LEU A 59 -18.16 0.13 0.64
CA LEU A 59 -16.93 0.65 1.21
C LEU A 59 -17.21 1.67 2.32
N VAL A 60 -18.18 2.57 2.12
CA VAL A 60 -18.59 3.54 3.14
C VAL A 60 -19.08 2.81 4.40
N ASN A 61 -19.91 1.79 4.24
CA ASN A 61 -20.40 1.00 5.36
C ASN A 61 -19.26 0.28 6.10
N ALA A 62 -18.31 -0.32 5.37
CA ALA A 62 -17.15 -0.97 5.99
C ALA A 62 -16.27 0.01 6.79
N LEU A 63 -16.12 1.25 6.30
CA LEU A 63 -15.34 2.30 6.96
C LEU A 63 -16.05 2.91 8.19
N SER A 64 -17.37 2.82 8.29
CA SER A 64 -18.17 3.47 9.35
C SER A 64 -17.70 3.10 10.76
N SER A 65 -17.31 1.84 10.98
CA SER A 65 -16.79 1.34 12.26
C SER A 65 -15.45 1.95 12.70
N PHE A 66 -14.82 2.73 11.82
CA PHE A 66 -13.57 3.44 12.06
C PHE A 66 -13.73 4.97 12.10
N GLU A 67 -14.94 5.47 11.88
CA GLU A 67 -15.21 6.91 11.88
C GLU A 67 -14.86 7.53 13.23
N GLY A 68 -14.13 8.65 13.20
CA GLY A 68 -13.66 9.36 14.40
C GLY A 68 -12.50 8.69 15.16
N LYS A 69 -12.10 7.46 14.81
CA LYS A 69 -10.95 6.80 15.47
C LYS A 69 -9.64 7.47 15.08
N LYS A 70 -8.76 7.66 16.07
CA LYS A 70 -7.40 8.16 15.88
C LYS A 70 -6.41 7.02 16.08
N TYR A 71 -5.74 6.63 15.00
CA TYR A 71 -4.75 5.57 14.99
C TYR A 71 -3.61 5.90 14.03
N ASN A 72 -2.49 5.21 14.20
CA ASN A 72 -1.39 5.19 13.25
C ASN A 72 -1.42 3.89 12.44
N SER A 73 -0.97 3.93 11.20
CA SER A 73 -0.91 2.76 10.32
C SER A 73 0.53 2.31 10.12
N ILE A 74 0.79 1.03 10.30
CA ILE A 74 2.04 0.36 9.96
C ILE A 74 1.75 -0.53 8.75
N HIS A 75 2.39 -0.26 7.62
CA HIS A 75 2.21 -1.00 6.39
C HIS A 75 3.47 -1.79 6.03
N THR A 76 3.31 -3.06 5.69
CA THR A 76 4.36 -3.97 5.21
C THR A 76 3.94 -4.60 3.89
N ARG A 77 4.92 -4.98 3.05
CA ARG A 77 4.65 -5.64 1.76
C ARG A 77 5.64 -6.76 1.50
N PHE A 78 5.13 -7.98 1.37
CA PHE A 78 5.92 -9.19 1.18
C PHE A 78 5.88 -9.73 -0.25
N THR A 79 4.83 -9.47 -1.04
CA THR A 79 4.58 -10.15 -2.32
C THR A 79 4.65 -11.67 -2.12
N SER A 80 5.43 -12.42 -2.92
CA SER A 80 5.58 -13.87 -2.73
C SER A 80 6.50 -14.27 -1.58
N LEU A 81 7.16 -13.33 -0.89
CA LEU A 81 8.28 -13.61 0.01
C LEU A 81 7.95 -14.58 1.16
N MET A 82 6.73 -14.47 1.70
CA MET A 82 6.23 -15.35 2.77
C MET A 82 5.60 -16.66 2.24
N GLY A 83 5.41 -16.78 0.93
CA GLY A 83 4.76 -17.95 0.31
C GLY A 83 3.25 -18.00 0.52
N ASP A 84 2.62 -16.92 0.99
CA ASP A 84 1.17 -16.84 1.22
C ASP A 84 0.39 -16.85 -0.11
N PHE A 85 0.98 -16.27 -1.15
CA PHE A 85 0.46 -16.25 -2.52
C PHE A 85 1.59 -15.99 -3.51
N ILE A 86 1.35 -16.25 -4.79
CA ILE A 86 2.28 -15.92 -5.88
C ILE A 86 1.90 -14.56 -6.48
N ASP A 87 2.89 -13.69 -6.66
CA ASP A 87 2.76 -12.33 -7.20
C ASP A 87 3.99 -11.97 -8.08
N THR A 88 4.16 -10.68 -8.39
CA THR A 88 5.21 -10.09 -9.22
C THR A 88 6.63 -10.51 -8.86
N THR A 89 6.94 -10.78 -7.58
CA THR A 89 8.22 -11.37 -7.19
C THR A 89 8.10 -12.88 -7.14
N LYS A 90 9.17 -13.61 -7.48
CA LYS A 90 9.17 -15.09 -7.42
C LYS A 90 9.93 -15.65 -6.21
N GLN A 91 10.56 -14.79 -5.42
CA GLN A 91 11.35 -15.20 -4.28
C GLN A 91 10.43 -15.63 -3.14
N ILE A 92 10.71 -16.81 -2.58
CA ILE A 92 10.10 -17.32 -1.35
C ILE A 92 11.25 -17.61 -0.38
N LEU A 93 11.14 -17.15 0.87
CA LEU A 93 12.16 -17.41 1.90
C LEU A 93 12.11 -18.86 2.39
N THR A 94 13.24 -19.36 2.89
CA THR A 94 13.27 -20.60 3.69
C THR A 94 12.58 -20.35 5.04
N ILE A 95 12.20 -21.43 5.74
CA ILE A 95 11.51 -21.33 7.02
C ILE A 95 12.35 -20.54 8.03
N GLU A 96 13.66 -20.79 8.09
CA GLU A 96 14.59 -20.13 9.00
C GLU A 96 14.63 -18.62 8.74
N LYS A 97 14.71 -18.22 7.46
CA LYS A 97 14.72 -16.81 7.07
C LYS A 97 13.38 -16.12 7.29
N LYS A 98 12.26 -16.85 7.17
CA LYS A 98 10.93 -16.31 7.52
C LYS A 98 10.87 -15.99 9.02
N ILE A 99 11.30 -16.92 9.87
CA ILE A 99 11.32 -16.73 11.33
C ILE A 99 12.20 -15.52 11.68
N GLU A 100 13.42 -15.47 11.13
CA GLU A 100 14.33 -14.34 11.37
C GLU A 100 13.73 -12.99 10.96
N LEU A 101 13.06 -12.93 9.80
CA LEU A 101 12.40 -11.72 9.32
C LEU A 101 11.22 -11.33 10.21
N LEU A 102 10.40 -12.30 10.63
CA LEU A 102 9.26 -12.07 11.53
C LEU A 102 9.72 -11.52 12.88
N ASP A 103 10.79 -12.06 13.47
CA ASP A 103 11.34 -11.58 14.74
C ASP A 103 11.87 -10.15 14.63
N LYS A 104 12.59 -9.85 13.53
CA LYS A 104 13.06 -8.49 13.24
C LYS A 104 11.90 -7.51 13.08
N LEU A 105 10.86 -7.89 12.34
CA LEU A 105 9.68 -7.06 12.14
C LEU A 105 8.92 -6.82 13.44
N LYS A 106 8.74 -7.86 14.27
CA LYS A 106 8.13 -7.75 15.59
C LYS A 106 8.85 -6.71 16.44
N ALA A 107 10.18 -6.82 16.57
CA ALA A 107 10.96 -5.87 17.35
C ALA A 107 10.79 -4.42 16.86
N ARG A 108 10.71 -4.20 15.54
CA ARG A 108 10.46 -2.88 14.96
C ARG A 108 9.03 -2.38 15.18
N VAL A 109 8.05 -3.26 15.06
CA VAL A 109 6.65 -2.92 15.36
C VAL A 109 6.52 -2.51 16.83
N GLU A 110 7.12 -3.26 17.75
CA GLU A 110 7.09 -2.94 19.18
C GLU A 110 7.78 -1.60 19.49
N GLU A 111 8.90 -1.31 18.84
CA GLU A 111 9.55 0.02 18.93
C GLU A 111 8.61 1.14 18.46
N ILE A 112 7.97 0.98 17.29
CA ILE A 112 7.03 1.96 16.74
C ILE A 112 5.83 2.17 17.68
N VAL A 113 5.25 1.07 18.19
CA VAL A 113 4.12 1.10 19.12
C VAL A 113 4.50 1.81 20.41
N SER A 114 5.68 1.54 20.98
CA SER A 114 6.15 2.16 22.22
C SER A 114 6.30 3.68 22.13
N GLN A 115 6.55 4.21 20.93
CA GLN A 115 6.71 5.64 20.66
C GLN A 115 5.40 6.31 20.20
N SER A 116 4.35 5.52 19.94
CA SER A 116 3.07 6.02 19.44
C SER A 116 2.17 6.50 20.57
N LYS A 117 1.52 7.65 20.37
CA LYS A 117 0.47 8.17 21.27
C LYS A 117 -0.92 7.62 20.95
N HIS A 118 -1.05 6.92 19.82
CA HIS A 118 -2.30 6.36 19.32
C HIS A 118 -2.15 4.86 19.11
N GLU A 119 -3.27 4.15 19.04
CA GLU A 119 -3.28 2.75 18.64
C GLU A 119 -2.62 2.58 17.26
N CYS A 120 -1.96 1.46 17.06
CA CYS A 120 -1.31 1.13 15.78
C CYS A 120 -2.07 -0.01 15.11
N PHE A 121 -2.49 0.21 13.87
CA PHE A 121 -3.05 -0.81 13.00
C PHE A 121 -1.98 -1.32 12.04
N VAL A 122 -1.87 -2.63 11.89
CA VAL A 122 -0.94 -3.25 10.93
C VAL A 122 -1.71 -3.68 9.69
N PHE A 123 -1.19 -3.30 8.53
CA PHE A 123 -1.70 -3.63 7.21
C PHE A 123 -0.61 -4.35 6.42
N SER A 124 -0.92 -5.53 5.90
CA SER A 124 0.00 -6.30 5.09
C SER A 124 -0.76 -7.17 4.11
N ASP A 125 -0.09 -7.49 3.03
CA ASP A 125 -0.47 -8.56 2.12
C ASP A 125 -0.24 -9.97 2.67
N SER A 126 0.59 -10.15 3.71
CA SER A 126 0.92 -11.45 4.28
C SER A 126 -0.01 -11.81 5.44
N GLU A 127 -0.91 -12.77 5.22
CA GLU A 127 -1.76 -13.32 6.28
C GLU A 127 -0.92 -13.97 7.40
N HIS A 128 0.16 -14.66 7.02
CA HIS A 128 1.07 -15.27 7.98
C HIS A 128 1.65 -14.21 8.93
N PHE A 129 2.12 -13.08 8.39
CA PHE A 129 2.63 -11.98 9.20
C PHE A 129 1.53 -11.33 10.04
N LEU A 130 0.34 -11.06 9.47
CA LEU A 130 -0.77 -10.44 10.20
C LEU A 130 -1.21 -11.29 11.40
N LYS A 131 -1.30 -12.61 11.23
CA LYS A 131 -1.59 -13.54 12.32
C LYS A 131 -0.49 -13.50 13.38
N PHE A 132 0.76 -13.67 12.96
CA PHE A 132 1.91 -13.67 13.86
C PHE A 132 1.98 -12.37 14.68
N ILE A 133 1.90 -11.20 14.05
CA ILE A 133 2.06 -9.93 14.74
C ILE A 133 0.86 -9.58 15.63
N GLY A 134 -0.35 -9.97 15.23
CA GLY A 134 -1.55 -9.80 16.06
C GLY A 134 -1.53 -10.64 17.34
N GLU A 135 -0.92 -11.83 17.30
CA GLU A 135 -0.75 -12.70 18.47
C GLU A 135 0.43 -12.28 19.36
N ASN A 136 1.44 -11.61 18.77
CA ASN A 136 2.73 -11.38 19.43
C ASN A 136 3.05 -9.91 19.75
N SER A 137 2.18 -8.95 19.41
CA SER A 137 2.41 -7.52 19.67
C SER A 137 1.12 -6.75 19.99
N LYS A 138 1.25 -5.58 20.62
CA LYS A 138 0.13 -4.70 20.97
C LYS A 138 -0.33 -3.86 19.78
N VAL A 139 -0.85 -4.52 18.74
CA VAL A 139 -1.37 -3.88 17.52
C VAL A 139 -2.78 -4.36 17.21
N GLN A 140 -3.48 -3.60 16.38
CA GLN A 140 -4.79 -3.96 15.86
C GLN A 140 -4.68 -4.46 14.42
N ILE A 141 -5.48 -5.47 14.07
CA ILE A 141 -5.56 -6.03 12.71
C ILE A 141 -6.99 -5.88 12.20
N VAL A 142 -7.13 -5.47 10.94
CA VAL A 142 -8.42 -5.45 10.25
C VAL A 142 -8.63 -6.81 9.61
N GLY A 143 -9.69 -7.51 10.01
CA GLY A 143 -10.01 -8.85 9.50
C GLY A 143 -10.23 -8.89 7.98
N GLY A 144 -10.03 -10.07 7.40
CA GLY A 144 -10.12 -10.33 5.96
C GLY A 144 -8.75 -10.51 5.29
N ALA A 145 -8.75 -11.18 4.15
CA ALA A 145 -7.57 -11.49 3.35
C ALA A 145 -7.44 -10.54 2.15
N PRO A 146 -6.38 -9.72 2.04
CA PRO A 146 -6.18 -8.88 0.86
C PRO A 146 -5.82 -9.75 -0.35
N LYS A 147 -6.63 -9.68 -1.43
CA LYS A 147 -6.29 -10.28 -2.72
C LYS A 147 -5.70 -9.25 -3.68
N HIS A 148 -4.83 -9.74 -4.56
CA HIS A 148 -4.32 -9.00 -5.70
C HIS A 148 -5.45 -8.61 -6.66
N MET A 149 -5.49 -7.35 -7.09
CA MET A 149 -6.53 -6.83 -7.98
C MET A 149 -6.57 -7.47 -9.36
N ASP A 150 -5.43 -8.01 -9.82
CA ASP A 150 -5.31 -8.64 -11.14
C ASP A 150 -5.58 -10.16 -11.13
N LYS A 151 -5.98 -10.73 -9.98
CA LYS A 151 -6.37 -12.14 -9.88
C LYS A 151 -7.88 -12.27 -9.94
N PHE A 152 -8.36 -12.77 -11.08
CA PHE A 152 -9.77 -13.07 -11.34
C PHE A 152 -9.95 -14.59 -11.40
N ASP A 153 -9.77 -15.23 -10.25
CA ASP A 153 -9.97 -16.67 -10.09
C ASP A 153 -11.45 -16.93 -9.78
N GLU A 154 -11.99 -18.14 -10.02
CA GLU A 154 -13.41 -18.46 -9.76
C GLU A 154 -13.85 -18.19 -8.29
N ASP A 155 -12.91 -18.20 -7.34
CA ASP A 155 -13.10 -17.90 -5.91
C ASP A 155 -12.97 -16.41 -5.55
N THR A 156 -13.00 -15.51 -6.54
CA THR A 156 -12.85 -14.07 -6.31
C THR A 156 -14.18 -13.45 -5.90
N THR A 157 -14.40 -13.33 -4.60
CA THR A 157 -15.59 -12.67 -4.04
C THR A 157 -15.39 -11.16 -3.99
N LEU A 158 -16.49 -10.40 -4.05
CA LEU A 158 -16.49 -8.95 -3.84
C LEU A 158 -15.76 -8.55 -2.54
N GLU A 159 -15.90 -9.36 -1.49
CA GLU A 159 -15.27 -9.17 -0.18
C GLU A 159 -13.73 -9.20 -0.25
N SER A 160 -13.18 -10.06 -1.11
CA SER A 160 -11.72 -10.22 -1.25
C SER A 160 -11.05 -9.00 -1.91
N HIS A 161 -11.72 -8.36 -2.87
CA HIS A 161 -11.28 -7.08 -3.44
C HIS A 161 -11.59 -5.90 -2.52
N LEU A 162 -12.66 -5.99 -1.74
CA LEU A 162 -13.02 -4.96 -0.77
C LEU A 162 -11.91 -4.77 0.27
N LYS A 163 -11.25 -5.85 0.73
CA LYS A 163 -10.20 -5.76 1.74
C LYS A 163 -9.04 -4.84 1.35
N THR A 164 -8.48 -5.00 0.15
CA THR A 164 -7.36 -4.17 -0.33
C THR A 164 -7.75 -2.69 -0.42
N ILE A 165 -8.97 -2.41 -0.90
CA ILE A 165 -9.49 -1.03 -0.97
C ILE A 165 -9.79 -0.47 0.42
N LEU A 166 -10.39 -1.28 1.30
CA LEU A 166 -10.65 -0.91 2.69
C LEU A 166 -9.34 -0.54 3.39
N ASP A 167 -8.31 -1.36 3.26
CA ASP A 167 -6.98 -1.11 3.81
C ASP A 167 -6.39 0.20 3.28
N PHE A 168 -6.50 0.46 1.98
CA PHE A 168 -6.03 1.73 1.39
C PHE A 168 -6.66 2.94 2.08
N PHE A 169 -7.99 2.93 2.24
CA PHE A 169 -8.70 4.04 2.86
C PHE A 169 -8.48 4.13 4.37
N LEU A 170 -8.32 3.00 5.07
CA LEU A 170 -7.96 3.00 6.48
C LEU A 170 -6.54 3.53 6.70
N ILE A 171 -5.58 3.20 5.84
CA ILE A 171 -4.24 3.79 5.89
C ILE A 171 -4.33 5.29 5.65
N ALA A 172 -5.07 5.73 4.63
CA ALA A 172 -5.22 7.14 4.31
C ALA A 172 -5.93 7.96 5.40
N ASN A 173 -6.88 7.37 6.14
CA ASN A 173 -7.60 8.03 7.23
C ASN A 173 -6.82 8.06 8.56
N SER A 174 -5.61 7.48 8.61
CA SER A 174 -4.80 7.43 9.83
C SER A 174 -4.13 8.78 10.16
N GLN A 175 -3.71 8.95 11.41
CA GLN A 175 -2.99 10.14 11.87
C GLN A 175 -1.54 10.19 11.40
N GLY A 176 -0.97 9.04 11.07
CA GLY A 176 0.42 8.89 10.64
C GLY A 176 0.65 7.51 10.05
N ILE A 177 1.41 7.48 8.97
CA ILE A 177 1.64 6.28 8.17
C ILE A 177 3.13 5.92 8.24
N ILE A 178 3.40 4.70 8.67
CA ILE A 178 4.72 4.09 8.69
C ILE A 178 4.76 3.01 7.62
N PHE A 179 5.61 3.17 6.61
CA PHE A 179 6.00 2.06 5.75
C PHE A 179 7.20 1.33 6.36
N LEU A 180 6.98 0.14 6.90
CA LEU A 180 8.02 -0.68 7.51
C LEU A 180 8.54 -1.68 6.47
N ARG A 181 9.85 -1.61 6.20
CA ARG A 181 10.51 -2.45 5.22
C ARG A 181 11.85 -2.93 5.77
N ILE A 182 12.05 -4.24 5.78
CA ILE A 182 13.33 -4.87 6.09
C ILE A 182 13.74 -5.70 4.88
N ASP A 183 14.97 -5.59 4.41
CA ASP A 183 15.39 -6.38 3.23
C ASP A 183 15.22 -7.89 3.51
N PRO A 184 14.64 -8.67 2.57
CA PRO A 184 14.42 -8.35 1.14
C PRO A 184 12.97 -7.93 0.79
N MET A 185 12.22 -7.33 1.70
CA MET A 185 10.81 -6.95 1.46
C MET A 185 10.62 -5.98 0.27
N TYR A 186 9.46 -6.09 -0.37
CA TYR A 186 9.11 -5.30 -1.55
C TYR A 186 8.93 -3.83 -1.21
N HIS A 187 9.49 -2.94 -2.04
CA HIS A 187 9.35 -1.49 -1.88
C HIS A 187 8.04 -0.99 -2.51
N SER A 188 6.96 -1.01 -1.73
CA SER A 188 5.62 -0.61 -2.18
C SER A 188 5.38 0.89 -2.10
N SER A 189 4.78 1.46 -3.14
CA SER A 189 4.26 2.84 -3.12
C SER A 189 2.85 2.95 -2.54
N PHE A 190 2.21 1.84 -2.19
CA PHE A 190 0.80 1.79 -1.78
C PHE A 190 0.47 2.74 -0.62
N SER A 191 1.23 2.64 0.48
CA SER A 191 1.07 3.51 1.66
C SER A 191 1.50 4.96 1.41
N LYS A 192 2.40 5.20 0.45
CA LYS A 192 2.76 6.57 0.03
C LYS A 192 1.60 7.23 -0.70
N TYR A 193 0.91 6.54 -1.61
CA TYR A 193 -0.28 7.10 -2.24
C TYR A 193 -1.46 7.24 -1.29
N ALA A 194 -1.61 6.33 -0.34
CA ALA A 194 -2.58 6.50 0.75
C ALA A 194 -2.28 7.77 1.56
N SER A 195 -1.01 8.08 1.83
CA SER A 195 -0.63 9.32 2.52
C SER A 195 -0.96 10.57 1.73
N ILE A 196 -0.74 10.55 0.40
CA ILE A 196 -1.07 11.66 -0.50
C ILE A 196 -2.59 11.89 -0.50
N MET A 197 -3.37 10.82 -0.63
CA MET A 197 -4.83 10.86 -0.65
C MET A 197 -5.39 11.39 0.67
N GLY A 198 -4.90 10.86 1.79
CA GLY A 198 -5.32 11.25 3.14
C GLY A 198 -4.71 12.55 3.67
N ASN A 199 -3.73 13.11 2.94
CA ASN A 199 -2.92 14.24 3.40
C ASN A 199 -2.29 14.00 4.79
N ALA A 200 -1.79 12.79 5.01
CA ALA A 200 -1.26 12.33 6.30
C ALA A 200 0.28 12.26 6.29
N PRO A 201 0.95 12.51 7.44
CA PRO A 201 2.40 12.33 7.57
C PRO A 201 2.83 10.90 7.21
N PHE A 202 3.86 10.79 6.39
CA PHE A 202 4.41 9.52 5.92
C PHE A 202 5.88 9.40 6.30
N LYS A 203 6.26 8.26 6.89
CA LYS A 203 7.65 7.91 7.12
C LYS A 203 7.94 6.49 6.66
N THR A 204 9.14 6.29 6.13
CA THR A 204 9.65 4.96 5.82
C THR A 204 10.67 4.55 6.87
N VAL A 205 10.54 3.34 7.42
CA VAL A 205 11.52 2.71 8.29
C VAL A 205 12.15 1.56 7.51
N MET A 206 13.43 1.73 7.15
CA MET A 206 14.23 0.77 6.38
C MET A 206 15.36 0.21 7.23
N LYS A 207 15.66 -1.09 7.10
CA LYS A 207 16.92 -1.70 7.57
C LYS A 207 17.27 -2.97 6.82
#